data_AF-A0A484LXU7-F1
#
_entry.id   AF-A0A484LXU7-F1
#
_cell.length_a   1.000
_cell.length_b   1.000
_cell.length_c   1.000
_cell.angle_alpha   90.00
_cell.angle_beta   90.00
_cell.angle_gamma   90.00
#
_symmetry.space_group_name_H-M   'P 1'
#
loop_
_entity.id
_entity.type
_entity.pdbx_description
1 polymer ?
#
loop_
_entity_poly.entity_id
_entity_poly.type
_entity_poly.pdbx_seq_one_letter_code
_entity_poly.pdbx_strand_id
1 'polypeptide(L)'
;MARDPSVCVMGEDVGNYGGSYKVTKGMAEKYGDLRVLNTPIAENRFTGLGIGAAMTGLCPVIEGMNMGFLLLAFNQISKIPIVIRGPGGVGRQLGAEHSQRLESYFQSVPGIQMVAYSTPYNAKGLMKATISMFYLGYCFEVRPVLLRGFSDVLHVWW
;
A
#
# COMPACT_ATOMS: atom_id res chain seq x y z
N MET A 1 -8.65 10.09 2.36
CA MET A 1 -8.83 10.11 3.83
C MET A 1 -9.76 11.23 4.28
N ALA A 2 -9.75 12.40 3.65
CA ALA A 2 -10.70 13.48 3.97
C ALA A 2 -12.18 13.07 3.81
N ARG A 3 -12.49 12.24 2.81
CA ARG A 3 -13.87 11.79 2.51
C ARG A 3 -14.37 10.71 3.48
N ASP A 4 -13.48 9.85 3.95
CA ASP A 4 -13.84 8.64 4.69
C ASP A 4 -12.98 8.53 5.95
N PRO A 5 -13.59 8.65 7.15
CA PRO A 5 -12.88 8.58 8.41
C PRO A 5 -12.34 7.18 8.74
N SER A 6 -12.87 6.12 8.11
CA SER A 6 -12.42 4.74 8.34
C SER A 6 -11.07 4.44 7.70
N VAL A 7 -10.64 5.21 6.71
CA VAL A 7 -9.41 4.95 5.93
C VAL A 7 -8.17 5.29 6.76
N CYS A 8 -7.34 4.32 7.08
CA CYS A 8 -6.06 4.53 7.76
C CYS A 8 -4.91 3.95 6.93
N VAL A 9 -3.71 4.52 7.09
CA VAL A 9 -2.49 4.04 6.45
C VAL A 9 -1.59 3.46 7.53
N MET A 10 -1.02 2.28 7.29
CA MET A 10 -0.06 1.64 8.20
C MET A 10 1.10 1.07 7.40
N GLY A 11 2.31 1.21 7.92
CA GLY A 11 3.50 0.65 7.27
C GLY A 11 4.79 1.21 7.85
N GLU A 12 5.89 0.82 7.24
CA GLU A 12 7.23 1.26 7.63
C GLU A 12 7.46 2.70 7.17
N ASP A 13 7.87 3.55 8.11
CA ASP A 13 8.21 4.96 7.86
C ASP A 13 7.11 5.83 7.20
N VAL A 14 5.85 5.37 7.18
CA VAL A 14 4.73 6.08 6.53
C VAL A 14 4.30 7.36 7.24
N GLY A 15 4.58 7.50 8.54
CA GLY A 15 4.23 8.64 9.38
C GLY A 15 5.10 9.87 9.09
N ASN A 16 5.84 10.33 10.10
CA ASN A 16 6.61 11.58 10.03
C ASN A 16 7.65 11.60 8.90
N TYR A 17 8.24 10.45 8.55
CA TYR A 17 9.18 10.37 7.43
C TYR A 17 8.46 10.47 6.06
N GLY A 18 7.19 10.06 5.99
CA GLY A 18 6.35 10.17 4.81
C GLY A 18 6.56 9.08 3.75
N GLY A 19 7.10 7.94 4.16
CA GLY A 19 7.39 6.77 3.35
C GLY A 19 8.71 6.88 2.59
N SER A 20 9.30 5.74 2.24
CA SER A 20 10.60 5.63 1.53
C SER A 20 10.59 6.34 0.18
N TYR A 21 9.42 6.40 -0.46
CA TYR A 21 9.22 7.06 -1.76
C TYR A 21 8.47 8.39 -1.66
N LYS A 22 8.29 8.91 -0.44
CA LYS A 22 7.53 10.15 -0.18
C LYS A 22 6.09 10.06 -0.70
N VAL A 23 5.44 8.91 -0.58
CA VAL A 23 4.02 8.76 -0.96
C VAL A 23 3.10 9.36 0.11
N THR A 24 3.48 9.25 1.40
CA THR A 24 2.66 9.68 2.55
C THR A 24 3.11 10.97 3.22
N LYS A 25 4.16 11.64 2.74
CA LYS A 25 4.66 12.86 3.42
C LYS A 25 3.56 13.93 3.57
N GLY A 26 3.54 14.54 4.76
CA GLY A 26 2.54 15.51 5.20
C GLY A 26 1.20 14.91 5.64
N MET A 27 0.96 13.61 5.50
CA MET A 27 -0.33 13.01 5.91
C MET A 27 -0.45 12.83 7.41
N ALA A 28 0.64 12.45 8.09
CA ALA A 28 0.62 12.34 9.55
C ALA A 28 0.30 13.71 10.20
N GLU A 29 0.91 14.79 9.71
CA GLU A 29 0.63 16.16 10.16
C GLU A 29 -0.84 16.57 9.87
N LYS A 30 -1.40 16.16 8.73
CA LYS A 30 -2.75 16.53 8.30
C LYS A 30 -3.86 15.72 8.97
N TYR A 31 -3.64 14.43 9.20
CA TYR A 31 -4.67 13.47 9.62
C TYR A 31 -4.43 12.84 11.00
N GLY A 32 -3.26 13.07 11.59
CA GLY A 32 -2.85 12.54 12.88
C GLY A 32 -2.31 11.11 12.82
N ASP A 33 -1.54 10.75 13.85
CA ASP A 33 -0.81 9.48 13.94
C ASP A 33 -1.72 8.25 14.04
N LEU A 34 -2.97 8.43 14.50
CA LEU A 34 -3.97 7.36 14.54
C LEU A 34 -4.48 6.98 13.14
N ARG A 35 -4.29 7.86 12.15
CA ARG A 35 -4.71 7.64 10.76
C ARG A 35 -3.54 7.31 9.85
N VAL A 36 -2.31 7.63 10.25
CA VAL A 36 -1.06 7.35 9.51
C VAL A 36 -0.05 6.78 10.50
N LEU A 37 -0.11 5.46 10.68
CA LEU A 37 0.60 4.75 11.75
C LEU A 37 1.93 4.18 11.24
N ASN A 38 3.03 4.59 11.87
CA ASN A 38 4.32 3.90 11.71
C ASN A 38 4.27 2.54 12.40
N THR A 39 4.74 1.51 11.71
CA THR A 39 4.81 0.15 12.24
C THR A 39 6.25 -0.33 12.40
N PRO A 40 6.53 -1.28 13.31
CA PRO A 40 7.81 -1.98 13.33
C PRO A 40 8.09 -2.68 11.99
N ILE A 41 9.36 -2.92 11.69
CA ILE A 41 9.82 -3.68 10.52
C ILE A 41 9.46 -5.16 10.74
N ALA A 42 8.22 -5.50 10.41
CA ALA A 42 7.63 -6.80 10.60
C ALA A 42 6.34 -6.90 9.76
N GLU A 43 6.51 -7.20 8.48
CA GLU A 43 5.46 -7.24 7.46
C GLU A 43 4.29 -8.11 7.88
N ASN A 44 4.59 -9.31 8.36
CA ASN A 44 3.57 -10.23 8.87
C ASN A 44 2.73 -9.61 10.01
N ARG A 45 3.35 -8.84 10.91
CA ARG A 45 2.66 -8.25 12.07
C ARG A 45 1.76 -7.10 11.67
N PHE A 46 2.26 -6.16 10.86
CA PHE A 46 1.44 -5.01 10.48
C PHE A 46 0.36 -5.37 9.45
N THR A 47 0.58 -6.39 8.60
CA THR A 47 -0.49 -6.93 7.76
C THR A 47 -1.57 -7.59 8.62
N GLY A 48 -1.20 -8.35 9.65
CA GLY A 48 -2.14 -8.91 10.62
C GLY A 48 -2.90 -7.84 11.42
N LEU A 49 -2.23 -6.76 11.81
CA LEU A 49 -2.86 -5.59 12.43
C LEU A 49 -3.89 -4.95 11.50
N GLY A 50 -3.54 -4.79 10.22
CA GLY A 50 -4.46 -4.31 9.19
C GLY A 50 -5.69 -5.20 9.08
N ILE A 51 -5.50 -6.51 9.02
CA ILE A 51 -6.60 -7.48 8.99
C ILE A 51 -7.53 -7.31 10.19
N GLY A 52 -6.98 -7.23 11.41
CA GLY A 52 -7.79 -6.99 12.61
C GLY A 52 -8.55 -5.67 12.53
N ALA A 53 -7.89 -4.59 12.09
CA ALA A 53 -8.51 -3.29 11.89
C ALA A 53 -9.68 -3.34 10.88
N ALA A 54 -9.50 -4.06 9.77
CA ALA A 54 -10.53 -4.27 8.77
C ALA A 54 -11.75 -5.01 9.33
N MET A 55 -11.53 -6.04 10.15
CA MET A 55 -12.61 -6.77 10.83
C MET A 55 -13.41 -5.88 11.79
N THR A 56 -12.79 -4.82 12.33
CA THR A 56 -13.47 -3.83 13.19
C THR A 56 -14.14 -2.70 12.42
N GLY A 57 -14.12 -2.72 11.08
CA GLY A 57 -14.78 -1.75 10.22
C GLY A 57 -13.91 -0.57 9.76
N LEU A 58 -12.60 -0.62 9.99
CA LEU A 58 -11.66 0.34 9.39
C LEU A 58 -11.32 -0.08 7.96
N CYS A 59 -10.83 0.87 7.16
CA CYS A 59 -10.31 0.63 5.81
C CYS A 59 -8.78 0.81 5.79
N PRO A 60 -8.02 -0.20 6.22
CA PRO A 60 -6.55 -0.12 6.28
C PRO A 60 -5.92 -0.19 4.87
N VAL A 61 -5.00 0.73 4.65
CA VAL A 61 -4.08 0.78 3.51
C VAL A 61 -2.68 0.44 4.04
N ILE A 62 -2.23 -0.77 3.75
CA ILE A 62 -0.93 -1.29 4.17
C ILE A 62 0.13 -0.89 3.13
N GLU A 63 1.18 -0.21 3.56
CA GLU A 63 2.33 0.13 2.74
C GLU A 63 3.52 -0.75 3.09
N GLY A 64 3.92 -1.62 2.15
CA GLY A 64 5.19 -2.33 2.21
C GLY A 64 6.30 -1.48 1.59
N MET A 65 7.47 -1.42 2.24
CA MET A 65 8.62 -0.67 1.72
C MET A 65 9.05 -1.18 0.33
N ASN A 66 8.97 -2.51 0.12
CA ASN A 66 9.08 -3.14 -1.19
C ASN A 66 8.11 -4.32 -1.25
N MET A 67 7.58 -4.60 -2.43
CA MET A 67 6.72 -5.77 -2.65
C MET A 67 7.44 -7.09 -2.41
N GLY A 68 8.78 -7.12 -2.55
CA GLY A 68 9.63 -8.26 -2.17
C GLY A 68 9.39 -8.73 -0.73
N PHE A 69 9.31 -7.78 0.20
CA PHE A 69 9.19 -8.10 1.63
C PHE A 69 7.80 -8.55 2.04
N LEU A 70 6.76 -8.28 1.23
CA LEU A 70 5.42 -8.79 1.49
C LEU A 70 5.31 -10.31 1.36
N LEU A 71 6.32 -10.99 0.81
CA LEU A 71 6.44 -12.45 0.92
C LEU A 71 6.51 -12.92 2.38
N LEU A 72 7.07 -12.11 3.30
CA LEU A 72 7.10 -12.40 4.73
C LEU A 72 5.69 -12.39 5.35
N ALA A 73 4.76 -11.65 4.74
CA ALA A 73 3.36 -11.56 5.15
C ALA A 73 2.43 -12.47 4.31
N PHE A 74 2.96 -13.33 3.44
CA PHE A 74 2.17 -14.07 2.46
C PHE A 74 1.01 -14.89 3.07
N ASN A 75 1.23 -15.46 4.26
CA ASN A 75 0.18 -16.18 5.01
C ASN A 75 -1.00 -15.28 5.40
N GLN A 76 -0.75 -14.02 5.75
CA GLN A 76 -1.79 -13.07 6.16
C GLN A 76 -2.64 -12.60 4.97
N ILE A 77 -2.05 -12.57 3.77
CA ILE A 77 -2.71 -12.11 2.55
C ILE A 77 -3.74 -13.18 2.12
N SER A 78 -4.98 -13.03 2.62
CA SER A 78 -6.07 -14.01 2.48
C SER A 78 -7.34 -13.40 1.87
N LYS A 79 -8.57 -13.65 2.37
CA LYS A 79 -9.85 -13.10 1.82
C LYS A 79 -10.57 -12.12 2.79
N ILE A 80 -9.91 -11.04 3.20
CA ILE A 80 -10.28 -9.97 4.14
C ILE A 80 -10.11 -8.58 3.49
N PRO A 81 -11.03 -7.62 3.65
CA PRO A 81 -10.93 -6.33 2.96
C PRO A 81 -9.75 -5.50 3.49
N ILE A 82 -8.61 -5.49 2.78
CA ILE A 82 -7.48 -4.58 3.02
C ILE A 82 -6.91 -4.11 1.67
N VAL A 83 -6.34 -2.92 1.63
CA VAL A 83 -5.58 -2.44 0.46
C VAL A 83 -4.10 -2.61 0.77
N ILE A 84 -3.35 -3.26 -0.12
CA ILE A 84 -1.90 -3.39 0.02
C ILE A 84 -1.25 -2.64 -1.13
N ARG A 85 -0.31 -1.76 -0.80
CA ARG A 85 0.51 -1.04 -1.76
C ARG A 85 1.99 -1.20 -1.48
N GLY A 86 2.76 -1.13 -2.53
CA GLY A 86 4.20 -1.03 -2.43
C GLY A 86 4.84 -0.87 -3.80
N PRO A 87 6.10 -0.41 -3.82
CA PRO A 87 6.87 -0.35 -5.04
C PRO A 87 7.27 -1.78 -5.44
N GLY A 88 6.94 -2.16 -6.67
CA GLY A 88 7.34 -3.43 -7.27
C GLY A 88 8.17 -3.22 -8.54
N GLY A 89 8.84 -4.28 -8.97
CA GLY A 89 9.54 -4.31 -10.24
C GLY A 89 10.89 -3.60 -10.30
N VAL A 90 11.51 -3.66 -11.48
CA VAL A 90 12.90 -3.26 -11.70
C VAL A 90 13.03 -1.73 -11.77
N GLY A 91 13.89 -1.19 -10.91
CA GLY A 91 14.25 0.24 -10.85
C GLY A 91 15.72 0.53 -11.19
N ARG A 92 16.27 1.63 -10.66
CA ARG A 92 17.68 2.02 -10.85
C ARG A 92 18.64 1.19 -10.00
N GLN A 93 19.03 0.01 -10.48
CA GLN A 93 20.08 -0.83 -9.86
C GLN A 93 19.81 -1.14 -8.38
N LEU A 94 18.54 -1.32 -8.02
CA LEU A 94 18.16 -1.77 -6.69
C LEU A 94 18.42 -3.28 -6.68
N GLY A 95 19.26 -3.78 -5.76
CA GLY A 95 19.78 -5.15 -5.78
C GLY A 95 18.72 -6.27 -5.77
N ALA A 96 19.16 -7.51 -5.52
CA ALA A 96 18.33 -8.71 -5.67
C ALA A 96 16.95 -8.63 -4.97
N GLU A 97 16.87 -8.01 -3.79
CA GLU A 97 15.64 -7.91 -2.99
C GLU A 97 14.73 -6.73 -3.34
N HIS A 98 15.16 -5.82 -4.23
CA HIS A 98 14.43 -4.57 -4.50
C HIS A 98 13.97 -4.40 -5.96
N SER A 99 14.20 -5.39 -6.80
CA SER A 99 13.84 -5.36 -8.24
C SER A 99 12.94 -6.53 -8.67
N GLN A 100 12.43 -7.30 -7.71
CA GLN A 100 11.65 -8.50 -7.98
C GLN A 100 10.27 -8.17 -8.56
N ARG A 101 9.79 -9.07 -9.41
CA ARG A 101 8.43 -9.10 -9.98
C ARG A 101 7.71 -10.29 -9.38
N LEU A 102 6.84 -10.03 -8.42
CA LEU A 102 6.17 -11.06 -7.63
C LEU A 102 4.66 -11.15 -7.92
N GLU A 103 4.19 -10.44 -8.95
CA GLU A 103 2.79 -10.40 -9.36
C GLU A 103 2.20 -11.81 -9.50
N SER A 104 2.94 -12.76 -10.09
CA SER A 104 2.48 -14.14 -10.26
C SER A 104 2.28 -14.90 -8.95
N TYR A 105 3.07 -14.62 -7.91
CA TYR A 105 2.88 -15.24 -6.59
C TYR A 105 1.55 -14.81 -5.98
N PHE A 106 1.24 -13.52 -6.02
CA PHE A 106 0.00 -12.99 -5.46
C PHE A 106 -1.24 -13.32 -6.31
N GLN A 107 -1.10 -13.44 -7.65
CA GLN A 107 -2.19 -13.91 -8.52
C GLN A 107 -2.64 -15.33 -8.22
N SER A 108 -1.75 -16.15 -7.66
CA SER A 108 -2.08 -17.53 -7.30
C SER A 108 -3.03 -17.63 -6.10
N VAL A 109 -3.21 -16.55 -5.34
CA VAL A 109 -4.09 -16.51 -4.16
C VAL A 109 -5.52 -16.16 -4.59
N PRO A 110 -6.50 -17.08 -4.40
CA PRO A 110 -7.87 -16.84 -4.82
C PRO A 110 -8.53 -15.67 -4.08
N GLY A 111 -9.23 -14.79 -4.80
CA GLY A 111 -9.99 -13.68 -4.22
C GLY A 111 -9.20 -12.38 -4.06
N ILE A 112 -7.92 -12.35 -4.47
CA ILE A 112 -7.16 -11.11 -4.60
C ILE A 112 -7.44 -10.46 -5.95
N GLN A 113 -7.63 -9.14 -5.96
CA GLN A 113 -7.53 -8.35 -7.18
C GLN A 113 -6.18 -7.63 -7.19
N MET A 114 -5.54 -7.57 -8.35
CA MET A 114 -4.30 -6.84 -8.52
C MET A 114 -4.46 -5.76 -9.56
N VAL A 115 -3.86 -4.61 -9.28
CA VAL A 115 -3.91 -3.44 -10.15
C VAL A 115 -2.49 -2.90 -10.29
N ALA A 116 -2.07 -2.74 -11.54
CA ALA A 116 -0.83 -2.06 -11.90
C ALA A 116 -1.18 -0.86 -12.79
N TYR A 117 -0.47 0.25 -12.60
CA TYR A 117 -0.76 1.49 -13.31
C TYR A 117 0.51 2.16 -13.82
N SER A 118 0.55 2.62 -15.06
CA SER A 118 1.78 3.19 -15.64
C SER A 118 1.79 4.72 -15.72
N THR A 119 0.73 5.40 -15.26
CA THR A 119 0.62 6.87 -15.35
C THR A 119 0.11 7.47 -14.04
N PRO A 120 0.46 8.73 -13.71
CA PRO A 120 -0.02 9.36 -12.48
C PRO A 120 -1.54 9.53 -12.44
N TYR A 121 -2.16 9.78 -13.60
CA TYR A 121 -3.62 9.89 -13.71
C TYR A 121 -4.30 8.57 -13.33
N ASN A 122 -3.82 7.46 -13.89
CA ASN A 122 -4.35 6.12 -13.60
C ASN A 122 -4.06 5.73 -12.15
N ALA A 123 -2.88 6.05 -11.61
CA ALA A 123 -2.53 5.78 -10.21
C ALA A 123 -3.57 6.36 -9.25
N LYS A 124 -3.88 7.65 -9.43
CA LYS A 124 -4.86 8.35 -8.59
C LYS A 124 -6.27 7.78 -8.75
N GLY A 125 -6.71 7.56 -9.99
CA GLY A 125 -8.05 7.03 -10.27
C GLY A 125 -8.25 5.63 -9.71
N LEU A 126 -7.29 4.74 -9.98
CA LEU A 126 -7.32 3.36 -9.54
C LEU A 126 -7.19 3.25 -8.03
N MET A 127 -6.28 3.99 -7.38
CA MET A 127 -6.17 3.99 -5.92
C MET A 127 -7.48 4.42 -5.24
N LYS A 128 -8.15 5.44 -5.77
CA LYS A 128 -9.46 5.87 -5.24
C LYS A 128 -10.54 4.82 -5.47
N ALA A 129 -10.57 4.19 -6.65
CA ALA A 129 -11.50 3.12 -6.96
C ALA A 129 -11.30 1.92 -6.02
N THR A 130 -10.05 1.50 -5.86
CA THR A 130 -9.58 0.47 -4.93
C THR A 130 -10.07 0.71 -3.50
N ILE A 131 -9.81 1.89 -2.93
CA ILE A 131 -10.27 2.22 -1.57
C ILE A 131 -11.80 2.26 -1.50
N SER A 132 -12.48 2.69 -2.56
CA SER A 132 -13.95 2.71 -2.58
C SER A 132 -14.57 1.31 -2.72
N MET A 133 -13.84 0.39 -3.34
CA MET A 133 -14.21 -1.02 -3.53
C MET A 133 -13.80 -1.89 -2.34
N PHE A 134 -13.43 -1.30 -1.21
CA PHE A 134 -12.99 -1.99 0.01
C PHE A 134 -13.86 -3.19 0.39
N TYR A 135 -15.18 -3.10 0.22
CA TYR A 135 -16.12 -4.18 0.54
C TYR A 135 -16.11 -5.36 -0.45
N LEU A 136 -15.46 -5.25 -1.62
CA LEU A 136 -15.48 -6.24 -2.69
C LEU A 136 -14.22 -7.13 -2.78
N GLY A 137 -13.14 -6.80 -2.07
CA GLY A 137 -11.91 -7.60 -2.06
C GLY A 137 -10.64 -6.80 -2.33
N TYR A 138 -9.50 -7.41 -1.97
CA TYR A 138 -8.16 -6.83 -1.99
C TYR A 138 -7.83 -6.16 -3.30
N CYS A 139 -7.16 -5.02 -3.22
CA CYS A 139 -6.39 -4.52 -4.33
C CYS A 139 -4.92 -4.47 -3.94
N PHE A 140 -4.14 -5.18 -4.73
CA PHE A 140 -2.69 -5.17 -4.71
C PHE A 140 -2.19 -4.11 -5.68
N GLU A 141 -1.58 -3.05 -5.18
CA GLU A 141 -0.98 -1.99 -6.00
C GLU A 141 0.45 -2.38 -6.37
N VAL A 142 0.69 -2.61 -7.67
CA VAL A 142 2.02 -2.86 -8.22
C VAL A 142 2.44 -1.65 -9.03
N ARG A 143 3.43 -0.92 -8.52
CA ARG A 143 4.09 0.16 -9.26
C ARG A 143 4.86 -0.43 -10.46
N PRO A 144 4.55 -0.11 -11.72
CA PRO A 144 5.45 -0.28 -12.82
C PRO A 144 6.22 1.03 -13.02
N VAL A 145 7.51 0.98 -12.73
CA VAL A 145 8.52 1.90 -13.25
C VAL A 145 8.50 3.31 -12.64
N LEU A 146 9.72 3.71 -12.28
CA LEU A 146 10.16 5.00 -11.77
C LEU A 146 9.88 6.13 -12.79
N LEU A 147 8.64 6.59 -12.92
CA LEU A 147 8.37 7.85 -13.62
C LEU A 147 8.82 9.01 -12.73
N ARG A 148 9.77 9.82 -13.23
CA ARG A 148 10.19 11.08 -12.58
C ARG A 148 8.95 11.92 -12.23
N GLY A 149 8.91 12.47 -11.01
CA GLY A 149 7.86 13.40 -10.56
C GLY A 149 6.67 12.76 -9.82
N PHE A 150 6.64 11.44 -9.59
CA PHE A 150 5.49 10.77 -8.98
C PHE A 150 5.25 11.09 -7.48
N SER A 151 6.29 11.45 -6.73
CA SER A 151 6.15 11.88 -5.32
C SER A 151 5.23 13.08 -5.20
N ASP A 152 5.35 14.03 -6.13
CA ASP A 152 4.54 15.25 -6.15
C ASP A 152 3.08 14.97 -6.53
N VAL A 153 2.82 13.86 -7.23
CA VAL A 153 1.49 13.45 -7.68
C VAL A 153 0.80 12.48 -6.72
N LEU A 154 1.35 12.15 -5.54
CA LEU A 154 0.61 11.40 -4.51
C LEU A 154 0.35 12.23 -3.25
N HIS A 155 1.20 13.23 -2.96
CA HIS A 155 1.03 14.17 -1.83
C HIS A 155 -0.30 14.94 -1.82
N VAL A 156 -0.88 15.23 -2.99
CA VAL A 156 -2.00 16.19 -3.11
C VAL A 156 -3.39 15.52 -2.96
N TRP A 157 -3.48 14.19 -2.84
CA TRP A 157 -4.72 13.49 -3.21
C TRP A 157 -5.43 12.70 -2.10
N TRP A 158 -5.05 12.95 -0.84
CA TRP A 158 -5.60 12.30 0.36
C TRP A 158 -6.60 13.16 1.08
#